data_AF-A0A972REU7-F1
#
_entry.id   AF-A0A972REU7-F1
#
_cell.length_a   1.000
_cell.length_b   1.000
_cell.length_c   1.000
_cell.angle_alpha   90.00
_cell.angle_beta   90.00
_cell.angle_gamma   90.00
#
_symmetry.space_group_name_H-M   'P 1'
#
loop_
_entity.id
_entity.type
_entity.pdbx_description
1 polymer ?
#
loop_
_entity_poly.entity_id
_entity_poly.type
_entity_poly.pdbx_seq_one_letter_code
_entity_poly.pdbx_strand_id
1 'polypeptide(L)'
;MQSPENRFIGILKKIGVDFLLALPCDRVKSLLERLSSKGAYIPLTREEEGVGISAGASLAGRRPAMIIQSSGLGNMVNALLSLTMFYNLPLAIFVSHRGIYRESIEAQKPMGKALKGLLKAAGVGYTLINRKDDLYKIERPLRRIYEEGRVHAFLLSPAVWEGCAGMSGQERERIFAPQRLSYKQKKRKALFTRYQVLEVIKDYLKGNIVVSNLGIPSKELYHILHQPTNFYMLGSMGMATPVGLGVALNTKKKVYVIDGDGSLLMNPGALATVAVFNPSNLTILAIDNAAYGSTGNQPTHTAVSTDLSLVARGFGIRNIYTVSSKNDILRAMETEQRGTKFIHIITKPGNAIVPNIPLTANQIKDAFTEAIKT
;
A
#
# COMPACT_ATOMS: atom_id res chain seq x y z
N MET A 1 -34.75 14.50 -7.02
CA MET A 1 -34.14 13.52 -6.08
C MET A 1 -32.63 13.53 -6.29
N GLN A 2 -31.82 13.52 -5.22
CA GLN A 2 -30.36 13.40 -5.34
C GLN A 2 -30.00 12.01 -5.89
N SER A 3 -29.04 11.93 -6.82
CA SER A 3 -28.57 10.63 -7.35
C SER A 3 -27.96 9.76 -6.23
N PRO A 4 -28.02 8.42 -6.32
CA PRO A 4 -27.43 7.53 -5.32
C PRO A 4 -25.92 7.75 -5.13
N GLU A 5 -25.18 8.14 -6.18
CA GLU A 5 -23.75 8.48 -6.08
C GLU A 5 -23.53 9.73 -5.23
N ASN A 6 -24.34 10.77 -5.45
CA ASN A 6 -24.23 12.01 -4.68
C ASN A 6 -24.64 11.79 -3.22
N ARG A 7 -25.65 10.96 -2.96
CA ARG A 7 -26.04 10.55 -1.59
C ARG A 7 -24.92 9.76 -0.91
N PHE A 8 -24.32 8.79 -1.62
CA PHE A 8 -23.18 8.02 -1.12
C PHE A 8 -21.98 8.93 -0.78
N ILE A 9 -21.58 9.82 -1.69
CA ILE A 9 -20.50 10.78 -1.46
C ILE A 9 -20.83 11.71 -0.29
N GLY A 10 -22.09 12.14 -0.16
CA GLY A 10 -22.57 12.94 0.97
C GLY A 10 -22.38 12.22 2.31
N ILE A 11 -22.68 10.92 2.36
CA ILE A 11 -22.44 10.08 3.55
C ILE A 11 -20.95 10.03 3.88
N LEU A 12 -20.09 9.74 2.90
CA LEU A 12 -18.64 9.68 3.12
C LEU A 12 -18.11 11.00 3.70
N LYS A 13 -18.52 12.14 3.13
CA LYS A 13 -18.16 13.47 3.62
C LYS A 13 -18.66 13.73 5.03
N LYS A 14 -19.92 13.38 5.33
CA LYS A 14 -20.54 13.54 6.65
C LYS A 14 -19.80 12.77 7.75
N ILE A 15 -19.23 11.61 7.43
CA ILE A 15 -18.45 10.80 8.38
C ILE A 15 -16.97 11.22 8.43
N GLY A 16 -16.52 12.04 7.46
CA GLY A 16 -15.15 12.53 7.39
C GLY A 16 -14.18 11.52 6.76
N VAL A 17 -14.65 10.69 5.81
CA VAL A 17 -13.75 9.91 4.96
C VAL A 17 -12.99 10.87 4.06
N ASP A 18 -11.67 10.91 4.19
CA ASP A 18 -10.80 11.90 3.54
C ASP A 18 -9.71 11.28 2.66
N PHE A 19 -9.67 9.95 2.55
CA PHE A 19 -8.67 9.24 1.77
C PHE A 19 -9.29 8.06 1.01
N LEU A 20 -9.62 8.25 -0.26
CA LEU A 20 -10.25 7.21 -1.08
C LEU A 20 -9.27 6.55 -2.03
N LEU A 21 -9.31 5.23 -2.07
CA LEU A 21 -8.56 4.44 -3.04
C LEU A 21 -9.52 3.56 -3.81
N ALA A 22 -9.27 3.35 -5.10
CA ALA A 22 -10.17 2.51 -5.88
C ALA A 22 -9.50 1.77 -7.02
N LEU A 23 -10.14 0.65 -7.38
CA LEU A 23 -9.91 -0.05 -8.63
C LEU A 23 -11.11 0.15 -9.56
N PRO A 24 -10.87 0.14 -10.88
CA PRO A 24 -11.94 0.30 -11.86
C PRO A 24 -12.96 -0.85 -11.77
N CYS A 25 -14.24 -0.50 -11.86
CA CYS A 25 -15.33 -1.46 -11.99
C CYS A 25 -16.50 -0.82 -12.75
N ASP A 26 -16.98 -1.51 -13.79
CA ASP A 26 -18.06 -0.98 -14.66
C ASP A 26 -19.34 -0.63 -13.89
N ARG A 27 -19.67 -1.37 -12.82
CA ARG A 27 -20.90 -1.12 -12.04
C ARG A 27 -20.83 0.12 -11.15
N VAL A 28 -19.66 0.72 -10.97
CA VAL A 28 -19.45 1.94 -10.16
C VAL A 28 -18.72 3.03 -10.97
N LYS A 29 -18.66 2.94 -12.30
CA LYS A 29 -17.92 3.89 -13.16
C LYS A 29 -18.26 5.36 -12.89
N SER A 30 -19.56 5.67 -12.79
CA SER A 30 -20.03 7.04 -12.56
C SER A 30 -19.74 7.53 -11.14
N LEU A 31 -19.66 6.63 -10.17
CA LEU A 31 -19.19 6.97 -8.83
C LEU A 31 -17.69 7.31 -8.87
N LEU A 32 -16.88 6.49 -9.54
CA LEU A 32 -15.43 6.70 -9.65
C LEU A 32 -15.09 8.02 -10.35
N GLU A 33 -15.79 8.38 -11.41
CA GLU A 33 -15.63 9.67 -12.11
C GLU A 33 -16.00 10.88 -11.24
N ARG A 34 -17.06 10.75 -10.44
CA ARG A 34 -17.47 11.81 -9.49
C ARG A 34 -16.50 11.95 -8.32
N LEU A 35 -15.78 10.89 -7.97
CA LEU A 35 -14.76 10.90 -6.93
C LEU A 35 -13.44 11.47 -7.44
N SER A 36 -13.02 11.08 -8.65
CA SER A 36 -11.77 11.55 -9.25
C SER A 36 -11.77 13.06 -9.49
N SER A 37 -12.90 13.64 -9.90
CA SER A 37 -13.08 15.09 -10.07
C SER A 37 -12.98 15.91 -8.76
N LYS A 38 -12.98 15.27 -7.58
CA LYS A 38 -12.95 15.92 -6.27
C LYS A 38 -11.61 15.81 -5.53
N GLY A 39 -10.58 15.24 -6.15
CA GLY A 39 -9.17 15.39 -5.74
C GLY A 39 -8.63 14.43 -4.67
N ALA A 40 -9.47 13.73 -3.91
CA ALA A 40 -9.03 12.74 -2.91
C ALA A 40 -9.25 11.31 -3.40
N TYR A 41 -8.57 10.92 -4.49
CA TYR A 41 -8.75 9.63 -5.16
C TYR A 41 -7.41 9.02 -5.59
N ILE A 42 -7.12 7.81 -5.11
CA ILE A 42 -5.94 7.03 -5.48
C ILE A 42 -6.36 5.86 -6.39
N PRO A 43 -6.05 5.91 -7.70
CA PRO A 43 -6.20 4.74 -8.55
C PRO A 43 -5.18 3.69 -8.15
N LEU A 44 -5.64 2.46 -7.98
CA LEU A 44 -4.81 1.31 -7.61
C LEU A 44 -4.59 0.40 -8.82
N THR A 45 -3.46 -0.28 -8.84
CA THR A 45 -3.11 -1.36 -9.78
C THR A 45 -3.53 -2.73 -9.26
N ARG A 46 -3.55 -2.92 -7.93
CA ARG A 46 -3.99 -4.16 -7.26
C ARG A 46 -4.67 -3.85 -5.93
N GLU A 47 -5.59 -4.71 -5.52
CA GLU A 47 -6.30 -4.54 -4.24
C GLU A 47 -5.38 -4.55 -3.02
N GLU A 48 -4.36 -5.42 -3.04
CA GLU A 48 -3.49 -5.65 -1.90
C GLU A 48 -2.65 -4.42 -1.54
N GLU A 49 -2.09 -3.69 -2.52
CA GLU A 49 -1.38 -2.43 -2.24
C GLU A 49 -2.31 -1.37 -1.63
N GLY A 50 -3.60 -1.36 -1.98
CA GLY A 50 -4.56 -0.44 -1.43
C GLY A 50 -4.75 -0.61 0.08
N VAL A 51 -4.62 -1.85 0.58
CA VAL A 51 -4.61 -2.15 2.01
C VAL A 51 -3.39 -1.53 2.68
N GLY A 52 -2.20 -1.70 2.10
CA GLY A 52 -0.97 -1.10 2.63
C GLY A 52 -0.99 0.43 2.61
N ILE A 53 -1.40 1.05 1.51
CA ILE A 53 -1.51 2.52 1.40
C ILE A 53 -2.55 3.05 2.39
N SER A 54 -3.69 2.35 2.55
CA SER A 54 -4.71 2.70 3.55
C SER A 54 -4.16 2.62 4.98
N ALA A 55 -3.40 1.57 5.30
CA ALA A 55 -2.76 1.44 6.60
C ALA A 55 -1.81 2.61 6.89
N GLY A 56 -0.96 2.97 5.92
CA GLY A 56 -0.07 4.13 6.03
C GLY A 56 -0.81 5.45 6.22
N ALA A 57 -1.88 5.68 5.45
CA ALA A 57 -2.71 6.87 5.59
C ALA A 57 -3.40 6.93 6.96
N SER A 58 -3.91 5.80 7.45
CA SER A 58 -4.51 5.70 8.78
C SER A 58 -3.50 5.95 9.90
N LEU A 59 -2.27 5.44 9.79
CA LEU A 59 -1.20 5.72 10.75
C LEU A 59 -0.89 7.22 10.83
N ALA A 60 -1.05 7.93 9.71
CA ALA A 60 -0.92 9.39 9.60
C ALA A 60 -2.23 10.16 9.92
N GLY A 61 -3.22 9.50 10.53
CA GLY A 61 -4.44 10.14 11.03
C GLY A 61 -5.58 10.31 10.01
N ARG A 62 -5.47 9.72 8.82
CA ARG A 62 -6.54 9.74 7.81
C ARG A 62 -7.61 8.68 8.06
N ARG A 63 -8.75 8.86 7.41
CA ARG A 63 -9.89 7.92 7.42
C ARG A 63 -10.02 7.28 6.04
N PRO A 64 -9.29 6.17 5.79
CA PRO A 64 -9.26 5.57 4.47
C PRO A 64 -10.54 4.79 4.16
N ALA A 65 -10.90 4.78 2.88
CA ALA A 65 -11.89 3.87 2.34
C ALA A 65 -11.49 3.38 0.95
N MET A 66 -11.76 2.11 0.68
CA MET A 66 -11.47 1.47 -0.60
C MET A 66 -12.75 1.18 -1.36
N ILE A 67 -12.74 1.40 -2.68
CA ILE A 67 -13.80 0.98 -3.60
C ILE A 67 -13.22 -0.07 -4.53
N ILE A 68 -13.68 -1.31 -4.38
CA ILE A 68 -13.16 -2.48 -5.11
C ILE A 68 -14.31 -3.31 -5.69
N GLN A 69 -13.97 -4.33 -6.46
CA GLN A 69 -14.92 -5.34 -6.93
C GLN A 69 -14.85 -6.61 -6.08
N SER A 70 -15.89 -7.46 -6.14
CA SER A 70 -15.95 -8.77 -5.45
C SER A 70 -14.66 -9.62 -5.57
N SER A 71 -14.13 -9.77 -6.80
CA SER A 71 -12.85 -10.48 -7.10
C SER A 71 -11.69 -9.97 -6.27
N GLY A 72 -11.68 -8.66 -6.05
CA GLY A 72 -10.60 -7.98 -5.38
C GLY A 72 -10.43 -8.34 -3.92
N LEU A 73 -11.51 -8.74 -3.23
CA LEU A 73 -11.39 -9.16 -1.84
C LEU A 73 -10.41 -10.34 -1.71
N GLY A 74 -10.45 -11.30 -2.65
CA GLY A 74 -9.58 -12.47 -2.65
C GLY A 74 -8.09 -12.11 -2.73
N ASN A 75 -7.76 -11.05 -3.49
CA ASN A 75 -6.38 -10.57 -3.65
C ASN A 75 -5.83 -9.87 -2.40
N MET A 76 -6.69 -9.44 -1.46
CA MET A 76 -6.27 -8.62 -0.32
C MET A 76 -6.44 -9.28 1.05
N VAL A 77 -7.05 -10.47 1.15
CA VAL A 77 -7.36 -11.11 2.45
C VAL A 77 -6.11 -11.23 3.32
N ASN A 78 -4.98 -11.65 2.75
CA ASN A 78 -3.73 -11.78 3.50
C ASN A 78 -3.27 -10.45 4.11
N ALA A 79 -3.26 -9.38 3.33
CA ALA A 79 -2.90 -8.04 3.82
C ALA A 79 -3.93 -7.48 4.83
N LEU A 80 -5.22 -7.79 4.67
CA LEU A 80 -6.22 -7.41 5.67
C LEU A 80 -5.93 -8.06 7.02
N LEU A 81 -5.72 -9.37 7.03
CA LEU A 81 -5.52 -10.14 8.26
C LEU A 81 -4.17 -9.84 8.93
N SER A 82 -3.09 -9.77 8.14
CA SER A 82 -1.71 -9.68 8.67
C SER A 82 -1.15 -8.25 8.80
N LEU A 83 -1.91 -7.24 8.37
CA LEU A 83 -1.56 -5.83 8.53
C LEU A 83 -2.72 -5.03 9.12
N THR A 84 -3.78 -4.78 8.35
CA THR A 84 -4.80 -3.79 8.80
C THR A 84 -5.52 -4.24 10.06
N MET A 85 -6.03 -5.48 10.09
CA MET A 85 -6.71 -6.03 11.27
C MET A 85 -5.73 -6.35 12.39
N PHE A 86 -4.54 -6.84 12.07
CA PHE A 86 -3.50 -7.18 13.05
C PHE A 86 -3.05 -5.98 13.89
N TYR A 87 -2.97 -4.80 13.28
CA TYR A 87 -2.66 -3.55 13.98
C TYR A 87 -3.91 -2.80 14.48
N ASN A 88 -5.13 -3.33 14.32
CA ASN A 88 -6.37 -2.61 14.63
C ASN A 88 -6.43 -1.23 13.95
N LEU A 89 -6.17 -1.20 12.64
CA LEU A 89 -6.29 -0.03 11.78
C LEU A 89 -7.70 0.02 11.15
N PRO A 90 -8.35 1.19 11.10
CA PRO A 90 -9.66 1.35 10.48
C PRO A 90 -9.59 1.26 8.95
N LEU A 91 -10.50 0.50 8.35
CA LEU A 91 -10.66 0.46 6.90
C LEU A 91 -12.10 0.15 6.49
N ALA A 92 -12.71 1.06 5.72
CA ALA A 92 -13.98 0.81 5.06
C ALA A 92 -13.75 0.23 3.65
N ILE A 93 -14.39 -0.89 3.34
CA ILE A 93 -14.26 -1.54 2.02
C ILE A 93 -15.62 -1.54 1.34
N PHE A 94 -15.80 -0.68 0.36
CA PHE A 94 -16.97 -0.64 -0.51
C PHE A 94 -16.79 -1.61 -1.67
N VAL A 95 -17.42 -2.77 -1.58
CA VAL A 95 -17.33 -3.81 -2.60
C VAL A 95 -18.49 -3.66 -3.57
N SER A 96 -18.18 -3.34 -4.83
CA SER A 96 -19.09 -3.55 -5.94
C SER A 96 -19.37 -5.06 -6.06
N HIS A 97 -20.52 -5.48 -5.54
CA HIS A 97 -20.88 -6.89 -5.36
C HIS A 97 -21.35 -7.47 -6.70
N ARG A 98 -20.38 -7.79 -7.56
CA ARG A 98 -20.56 -8.52 -8.84
C ARG A 98 -20.88 -9.98 -8.60
N GLY A 99 -21.42 -10.65 -9.63
CA GLY A 99 -21.75 -12.09 -9.56
C GLY A 99 -23.11 -12.43 -8.97
N ILE A 100 -23.95 -11.43 -8.67
CA ILE A 100 -25.25 -11.61 -8.01
C ILE A 100 -26.42 -11.04 -8.83
N TYR A 101 -26.60 -9.72 -8.87
CA TYR A 101 -27.75 -9.06 -9.49
C TYR A 101 -27.53 -8.88 -11.00
N ARG A 102 -28.38 -9.54 -11.81
CA ARG A 102 -28.37 -9.46 -13.29
C ARG A 102 -26.97 -9.59 -13.91
N GLU A 103 -26.16 -10.51 -13.38
CA GLU A 103 -24.80 -10.73 -13.88
C GLU A 103 -24.80 -11.69 -15.07
N SER A 104 -24.39 -11.18 -16.24
CA SER A 104 -24.18 -11.97 -17.46
C SER A 104 -22.75 -12.50 -17.59
N ILE A 105 -21.77 -11.92 -16.89
CA ILE A 105 -20.37 -12.38 -16.97
C ILE A 105 -20.18 -13.57 -16.03
N GLU A 106 -20.16 -14.78 -16.57
CA GLU A 106 -20.04 -16.03 -15.79
C GLU A 106 -18.82 -16.03 -14.85
N ALA A 107 -17.67 -15.50 -15.30
CA ALA A 107 -16.45 -15.43 -14.50
C ALA A 107 -16.61 -14.65 -13.18
N GLN A 108 -17.61 -13.77 -13.06
CA GLN A 108 -17.87 -13.00 -11.85
C GLN A 108 -18.69 -13.76 -10.80
N LYS A 109 -19.46 -14.77 -11.22
CA LYS A 109 -20.42 -15.47 -10.35
C LYS A 109 -19.77 -16.29 -9.23
N PRO A 110 -18.67 -17.06 -9.44
CA PRO A 110 -18.07 -17.86 -8.38
C PRO A 110 -17.65 -17.01 -7.17
N MET A 111 -16.90 -15.93 -7.41
CA MET A 111 -16.48 -15.05 -6.33
C MET A 111 -17.65 -14.28 -5.72
N GLY A 112 -18.61 -13.82 -6.53
CA GLY A 112 -19.81 -13.16 -6.02
C GLY A 112 -20.60 -13.99 -5.01
N LYS A 113 -20.70 -15.31 -5.25
CA LYS A 113 -21.33 -16.28 -4.34
C LYS A 113 -20.48 -16.54 -3.08
N ALA A 114 -19.17 -16.71 -3.25
CA ALA A 114 -18.25 -17.01 -2.14
C ALA A 114 -18.01 -15.82 -1.19
N LEU A 115 -18.22 -14.58 -1.66
CA LEU A 115 -17.82 -13.34 -0.99
C LEU A 115 -18.22 -13.26 0.49
N LYS A 116 -19.48 -13.56 0.83
CA LYS A 116 -19.96 -13.50 2.22
C LYS A 116 -19.30 -14.56 3.10
N GLY A 117 -19.04 -15.74 2.55
CA GLY A 117 -18.33 -16.82 3.23
C GLY A 117 -16.88 -16.45 3.52
N LEU A 118 -16.20 -15.83 2.55
CA LEU A 118 -14.83 -15.34 2.72
C LEU A 118 -14.74 -14.23 3.77
N LEU A 119 -15.66 -13.26 3.75
CA LEU A 119 -15.73 -12.21 4.77
C LEU A 119 -15.94 -12.80 6.17
N LYS A 120 -16.84 -13.78 6.30
CA LYS A 120 -17.08 -14.49 7.56
C LYS A 120 -15.82 -15.23 8.02
N ALA A 121 -15.16 -15.98 7.13
CA ALA A 121 -13.94 -16.72 7.44
C ALA A 121 -12.77 -15.80 7.85
N ALA A 122 -12.67 -14.63 7.21
CA ALA A 122 -11.69 -13.61 7.56
C ALA A 122 -12.06 -12.78 8.81
N GLY A 123 -13.22 -13.01 9.43
CA GLY A 123 -13.68 -12.21 10.57
C GLY A 123 -14.03 -10.76 10.22
N VAL A 124 -14.31 -10.45 8.95
CA VAL A 124 -14.67 -9.11 8.48
C VAL A 124 -16.19 -8.95 8.50
N GLY A 125 -16.68 -8.03 9.33
CA GLY A 125 -18.08 -7.65 9.35
C GLY A 125 -18.52 -7.03 8.02
N TYR A 126 -19.78 -7.23 7.63
CA TYR A 126 -20.30 -6.62 6.41
C TYR A 126 -21.74 -6.11 6.51
N THR A 127 -22.08 -5.14 5.65
CA THR A 127 -23.43 -4.58 5.51
C THR A 127 -23.89 -4.71 4.06
N LEU A 128 -25.10 -5.24 3.85
CA LEU A 128 -25.71 -5.35 2.52
C LEU A 128 -26.43 -4.04 2.15
N ILE A 129 -26.13 -3.53 0.96
CA ILE A 129 -26.77 -2.36 0.36
C ILE A 129 -27.37 -2.84 -0.98
N ASN A 130 -28.63 -3.25 -0.97
CA ASN A 130 -29.25 -3.92 -2.12
C ASN A 130 -29.97 -2.95 -3.06
N ARG A 131 -30.43 -1.80 -2.54
CA ARG A 131 -31.17 -0.77 -3.28
C ARG A 131 -30.77 0.63 -2.83
N LYS A 132 -31.12 1.65 -3.61
CA LYS A 132 -30.83 3.07 -3.33
C LYS A 132 -31.23 3.52 -1.92
N ASP A 133 -32.36 3.03 -1.43
CA ASP A 133 -32.86 3.38 -0.11
C ASP A 133 -32.03 2.79 1.02
N ASP A 134 -31.26 1.73 0.79
CA ASP A 134 -30.39 1.12 1.81
C ASP A 134 -29.17 1.97 2.13
N LEU A 135 -28.86 3.03 1.38
CA LEU A 135 -27.66 3.84 1.57
C LEU A 135 -27.53 4.42 3.00
N TYR A 136 -28.64 4.67 3.71
CA TYR A 136 -28.58 5.13 5.11
C TYR A 136 -27.89 4.12 6.04
N LYS A 137 -27.90 2.82 5.68
CA LYS A 137 -27.27 1.74 6.47
C LYS A 137 -25.74 1.86 6.52
N ILE A 138 -25.14 2.72 5.68
CA ILE A 138 -23.69 2.96 5.67
C ILE A 138 -23.25 3.77 6.89
N GLU A 139 -24.04 4.76 7.31
CA GLU A 139 -23.57 5.80 8.24
C GLU A 139 -23.06 5.23 9.57
N ARG A 140 -23.86 4.40 10.24
CA ARG A 140 -23.53 3.89 11.58
C ARG A 140 -22.33 2.93 11.57
N PRO A 141 -22.27 1.90 10.71
CA PRO A 141 -21.08 1.05 10.63
C PRO A 141 -19.83 1.84 10.22
N LEU A 142 -19.96 2.83 9.34
CA LEU A 142 -18.83 3.64 8.87
C LEU A 142 -18.25 4.52 10.00
N ARG A 143 -19.06 5.10 10.88
CA ARG A 143 -18.55 5.79 12.08
C ARG A 143 -17.74 4.86 12.97
N ARG A 144 -18.35 3.71 13.30
CA ARG A 144 -17.72 2.68 14.15
C ARG A 144 -16.40 2.15 13.61
N ILE A 145 -16.24 2.06 12.29
CA ILE A 145 -14.95 1.68 11.66
C ILE A 145 -13.82 2.54 12.21
N TYR A 146 -14.00 3.87 12.17
CA TYR A 146 -12.96 4.84 12.55
C TYR A 146 -12.89 5.07 14.06
N GLU A 147 -13.99 4.90 14.79
CA GLU A 147 -14.03 5.00 16.26
C GLU A 147 -13.38 3.78 16.94
N GLU A 148 -13.57 2.58 16.38
CA GLU A 148 -13.17 1.31 17.01
C GLU A 148 -11.91 0.69 16.36
N GLY A 149 -11.35 1.29 15.30
CA GLY A 149 -10.15 0.78 14.63
C GLY A 149 -10.36 -0.60 13.97
N ARG A 150 -11.45 -0.75 13.21
CA ARG A 150 -11.85 -2.04 12.62
C ARG A 150 -12.01 -2.00 11.11
N VAL A 151 -11.97 -3.18 10.48
CA VAL A 151 -12.29 -3.37 9.06
C VAL A 151 -13.75 -3.75 8.91
N HIS A 152 -14.46 -3.15 7.95
CA HIS A 152 -15.84 -3.52 7.62
C HIS A 152 -16.12 -3.35 6.13
N ALA A 153 -16.83 -4.31 5.55
CA ALA A 153 -17.20 -4.31 4.14
C ALA A 153 -18.65 -3.84 3.92
N PHE A 154 -18.87 -3.05 2.87
CA PHE A 154 -20.20 -2.66 2.38
C PHE A 154 -20.40 -3.31 1.02
N LEU A 155 -21.33 -4.26 0.94
CA LEU A 155 -21.62 -5.00 -0.28
C LEU A 155 -22.68 -4.24 -1.06
N LEU A 156 -22.23 -3.54 -2.10
CA LEU A 156 -23.03 -2.66 -2.94
C LEU A 156 -23.56 -3.47 -4.13
N SER A 157 -24.85 -3.81 -4.11
CA SER A 157 -25.49 -4.43 -5.27
C SER A 157 -25.46 -3.48 -6.48
N PRO A 158 -25.24 -3.97 -7.71
CA PRO A 158 -25.41 -3.17 -8.92
C PRO A 158 -26.76 -2.46 -9.02
N ALA A 159 -27.83 -3.02 -8.43
CA ALA A 159 -29.17 -2.41 -8.38
C ALA A 159 -29.20 -1.05 -7.66
N VAL A 160 -28.22 -0.74 -6.81
CA VAL A 160 -28.08 0.58 -6.17
C VAL A 160 -27.87 1.68 -7.22
N TRP A 161 -27.26 1.35 -8.35
CA TRP A 161 -26.84 2.32 -9.37
C TRP A 161 -27.73 2.30 -10.63
N GLU A 162 -28.77 1.45 -10.68
CA GLU A 162 -29.66 1.36 -11.86
C GLU A 162 -30.39 2.69 -12.13
N GLY A 163 -30.56 3.03 -13.41
CA GLY A 163 -31.22 4.27 -13.83
C GLY A 163 -30.37 5.53 -13.65
N CYS A 164 -29.08 5.39 -13.29
CA CYS A 164 -28.13 6.49 -13.37
C CYS A 164 -27.52 6.55 -14.77
N ALA A 165 -27.59 7.72 -15.40
CA ALA A 165 -26.89 7.96 -16.65
C ALA A 165 -25.39 7.82 -16.40
N GLY A 166 -24.78 6.82 -17.04
CA GLY A 166 -23.33 6.71 -17.07
C GLY A 166 -22.77 7.86 -17.89
N MET A 167 -21.81 8.60 -17.34
CA MET A 167 -20.94 9.38 -18.20
C MET A 167 -20.02 8.38 -18.91
N SER A 168 -19.87 8.53 -20.23
CA SER A 168 -18.85 7.81 -20.98
C SER A 168 -17.51 8.48 -20.68
N GLY A 169 -16.53 7.70 -20.22
CA GLY A 169 -15.17 8.19 -20.14
C GLY A 169 -14.74 8.75 -21.49
N GLN A 170 -14.13 9.94 -21.50
CA GLN A 170 -13.58 10.51 -22.72
C GLN A 170 -12.47 9.58 -23.22
N GLU A 171 -12.55 9.17 -24.48
CA GLU A 171 -11.41 8.57 -25.17
C GLU A 171 -10.26 9.58 -25.13
N ARG A 172 -9.13 9.16 -24.55
CA ARG A 172 -7.92 9.97 -24.49
C ARG A 172 -6.91 9.38 -25.44
N GLU A 173 -6.39 10.20 -26.34
CA GLU A 173 -5.26 9.83 -27.18
C GLU A 173 -4.07 9.43 -26.28
N ARG A 174 -3.56 8.22 -26.47
CA ARG A 174 -2.41 7.72 -25.71
C ARG A 174 -1.13 8.10 -26.45
N ILE A 175 -0.45 9.13 -25.96
CA ILE A 175 0.89 9.48 -26.43
C ILE A 175 1.91 8.78 -25.53
N PHE A 176 2.56 7.74 -26.06
CA PHE A 176 3.72 7.13 -25.42
C PHE A 176 4.99 7.69 -26.03
N ALA A 177 5.65 8.61 -25.33
CA ALA A 177 6.94 9.15 -25.78
C ALA A 177 8.01 8.04 -25.75
N PRO A 178 8.72 7.79 -26.86
CA PRO A 178 9.78 6.79 -26.87
C PRO A 178 10.89 7.19 -25.89
N GLN A 179 11.21 6.31 -24.95
CA GLN A 179 12.37 6.48 -24.07
C GLN A 179 13.56 5.71 -24.64
N ARG A 180 14.64 6.41 -24.94
CA ARG A 180 15.92 5.77 -25.28
C ARG A 180 16.62 5.37 -23.98
N LEU A 181 16.60 4.08 -23.66
CA LEU A 181 17.33 3.54 -22.52
C LEU A 181 18.71 3.02 -22.99
N SER A 182 19.78 3.67 -22.55
CA SER A 182 21.11 3.06 -22.57
C SER A 182 21.34 2.44 -21.20
N TYR A 183 21.33 1.11 -21.15
CA TYR A 183 21.59 0.37 -19.92
C TYR A 183 22.84 -0.49 -20.09
N LYS A 184 23.82 -0.24 -19.23
CA LYS A 184 25.00 -1.08 -19.08
C LYS A 184 25.06 -1.55 -17.64
N GLN A 185 24.78 -2.83 -17.41
CA GLN A 185 24.87 -3.42 -16.09
C GLN A 185 26.34 -3.39 -15.63
N LYS A 186 26.63 -2.58 -14.62
CA LYS A 186 27.92 -2.65 -13.93
C LYS A 186 27.85 -3.78 -12.92
N LYS A 187 28.71 -4.79 -13.03
CA LYS A 187 28.90 -5.77 -11.96
C LYS A 187 29.28 -5.02 -10.68
N ARG A 188 28.48 -5.17 -9.64
CA ARG A 188 28.74 -4.61 -8.32
C ARG A 188 28.97 -5.77 -7.35
N LYS A 189 30.09 -5.73 -6.63
CA LYS A 189 30.34 -6.70 -5.55
C LYS A 189 29.52 -6.28 -4.34
N ALA A 190 28.73 -7.20 -3.81
CA ALA A 190 28.08 -7.03 -2.51
C ALA A 190 29.16 -6.96 -1.42
N LEU A 191 29.19 -5.89 -0.63
CA LEU A 191 30.21 -5.69 0.41
C LEU A 191 29.65 -5.91 1.81
N PHE A 192 28.41 -5.50 2.04
CA PHE A 192 27.76 -5.45 3.35
C PHE A 192 26.57 -6.39 3.44
N THR A 193 26.27 -6.90 4.63
CA THR A 193 24.95 -7.48 4.94
C THR A 193 23.93 -6.36 5.19
N ARG A 194 22.64 -6.70 5.22
CA ARG A 194 21.58 -5.76 5.60
C ARG A 194 21.86 -5.06 6.93
N TYR A 195 22.21 -5.81 7.97
CA TYR A 195 22.55 -5.26 9.29
C TYR A 195 23.64 -4.18 9.22
N GLN A 196 24.70 -4.44 8.46
CA GLN A 196 25.79 -3.48 8.28
C GLN A 196 25.37 -2.25 7.48
N VAL A 197 24.47 -2.40 6.50
CA VAL A 197 23.86 -1.25 5.79
C VAL A 197 23.05 -0.39 6.76
N LEU A 198 22.24 -1.01 7.63
CA LEU A 198 21.46 -0.28 8.64
C LEU A 198 22.37 0.49 9.60
N GLU A 199 23.49 -0.08 10.05
CA GLU A 199 24.51 0.62 10.84
C GLU A 199 25.08 1.85 10.11
N VAL A 200 25.31 1.76 8.80
CA VAL A 200 25.85 2.86 7.99
C VAL A 200 24.85 4.02 7.86
N ILE A 201 23.55 3.73 7.78
CA ILE A 201 22.53 4.75 7.50
C ILE A 201 21.74 5.22 8.73
N LYS A 202 21.97 4.64 9.92
CA LYS A 202 21.16 4.90 11.12
C LYS A 202 21.05 6.39 11.47
N ASP A 203 22.12 7.16 11.28
CA ASP A 203 22.11 8.59 11.59
C ASP A 203 21.22 9.41 10.63
N TYR A 204 20.99 8.92 9.41
CA TYR A 204 20.02 9.50 8.48
C TYR A 204 18.57 9.13 8.83
N LEU A 205 18.38 7.95 9.44
CA LEU A 205 17.06 7.47 9.87
C LEU A 205 16.61 8.11 11.19
N LYS A 206 17.57 8.48 12.05
CA LYS A 206 17.31 9.03 13.38
C LYS A 206 16.41 10.27 13.30
N GLY A 207 15.30 10.23 14.05
CA GLY A 207 14.31 11.31 14.10
C GLY A 207 13.42 11.45 12.86
N ASN A 208 13.68 10.71 11.78
CA ASN A 208 12.81 10.64 10.61
C ASN A 208 11.79 9.51 10.74
N ILE A 209 10.79 9.51 9.87
CA ILE A 209 9.79 8.44 9.81
C ILE A 209 10.40 7.26 9.07
N VAL A 210 10.33 6.06 9.65
CA VAL A 210 10.82 4.83 9.02
C VAL A 210 9.72 3.78 9.01
N VAL A 211 9.45 3.19 7.84
CA VAL A 211 8.61 2.00 7.68
C VAL A 211 9.52 0.83 7.35
N SER A 212 9.58 -0.17 8.22
CA SER A 212 10.49 -1.31 8.07
C SER A 212 9.73 -2.57 7.70
N ASN A 213 10.27 -3.31 6.73
CA ASN A 213 9.72 -4.58 6.26
C ASN A 213 9.64 -5.65 7.35
N LEU A 214 8.79 -6.66 7.12
CA LEU A 214 8.49 -7.71 8.08
C LEU A 214 9.66 -8.62 8.44
N GLY A 215 9.61 -9.14 9.67
CA GLY A 215 10.55 -10.14 10.14
C GLY A 215 11.89 -9.55 10.54
N ILE A 216 12.98 -10.18 10.08
CA ILE A 216 14.33 -9.85 10.52
C ILE A 216 14.74 -8.38 10.27
N PRO A 217 14.44 -7.72 9.13
CA PRO A 217 14.74 -6.30 8.94
C PRO A 217 14.24 -5.40 10.08
N SER A 218 13.00 -5.61 10.53
CA SER A 218 12.44 -4.88 11.66
C SER A 218 13.12 -5.20 13.00
N LYS A 219 13.53 -6.46 13.23
CA LYS A 219 14.29 -6.82 14.45
C LYS A 219 15.66 -6.17 14.48
N GLU A 220 16.37 -6.20 13.35
CA GLU A 220 17.68 -5.57 13.19
C GLU A 220 17.58 -4.06 13.37
N LEU A 221 16.59 -3.41 12.73
CA LEU A 221 16.35 -1.97 12.94
C LEU A 221 16.02 -1.64 14.39
N TYR A 222 15.18 -2.43 15.06
CA TYR A 222 14.85 -2.22 16.48
C TYR A 222 16.09 -2.30 17.36
N HIS A 223 16.96 -3.26 17.10
CA HIS A 223 18.19 -3.44 17.86
C HIS A 223 19.21 -2.29 17.63
N ILE A 224 19.36 -1.83 16.39
CA ILE A 224 20.31 -0.78 16.01
C ILE A 224 19.81 0.62 16.40
N LEU A 225 18.54 0.90 16.15
CA LEU A 225 17.92 2.22 16.27
C LEU A 225 16.43 2.08 16.59
N HIS A 226 16.11 1.86 17.87
CA HIS A 226 14.74 2.01 18.33
C HIS A 226 14.35 3.48 18.50
N GLN A 227 13.21 3.87 17.93
CA GLN A 227 12.58 5.17 18.12
C GLN A 227 11.07 5.06 17.80
N PRO A 228 10.22 5.93 18.37
CA PRO A 228 8.78 5.85 18.16
C PRO A 228 8.36 6.19 16.71
N THR A 229 9.19 6.92 15.95
CA THR A 229 8.94 7.20 14.52
C THR A 229 9.26 6.02 13.59
N ASN A 230 9.54 4.83 14.13
CA ASN A 230 9.70 3.59 13.36
C ASN A 230 8.45 2.74 13.43
N PHE A 231 7.83 2.48 12.28
CA PHE A 231 6.79 1.46 12.14
C PHE A 231 7.45 0.13 11.78
N TYR A 232 7.51 -0.77 12.77
CA TYR A 232 7.97 -2.13 12.58
C TYR A 232 6.81 -2.97 12.06
N MET A 233 6.79 -3.26 10.76
CA MET A 233 5.79 -4.14 10.18
C MET A 233 6.08 -5.58 10.64
N LEU A 234 5.11 -6.28 11.22
CA LEU A 234 5.29 -7.63 11.79
C LEU A 234 4.76 -8.73 10.86
N GLY A 235 4.00 -8.37 9.83
CA GLY A 235 3.40 -9.27 8.85
C GLY A 235 3.25 -8.63 7.47
N SER A 236 2.53 -9.28 6.56
CA SER A 236 2.16 -8.75 5.24
C SER A 236 3.34 -8.35 4.33
N MET A 237 4.05 -9.37 3.83
CA MET A 237 5.12 -9.17 2.83
C MET A 237 4.62 -8.43 1.59
N GLY A 238 5.46 -7.55 1.03
CA GLY A 238 5.09 -6.68 -0.10
C GLY A 238 4.35 -5.39 0.28
N MET A 239 4.13 -5.12 1.58
CA MET A 239 3.38 -3.93 2.02
C MET A 239 4.22 -2.79 2.62
N ALA A 240 5.52 -2.97 2.87
CA ALA A 240 6.33 -1.90 3.45
C ALA A 240 6.34 -0.64 2.56
N THR A 241 6.58 -0.81 1.26
CA THR A 241 6.51 0.29 0.28
C THR A 241 5.10 0.91 0.18
N PRO A 242 4.01 0.15 0.01
CA PRO A 242 2.64 0.68 0.11
C PRO A 242 2.34 1.47 1.38
N VAL A 243 2.71 0.97 2.57
CA VAL A 243 2.53 1.66 3.86
C VAL A 243 3.32 2.97 3.87
N GLY A 244 4.59 2.93 3.45
CA GLY A 244 5.42 4.13 3.33
C GLY A 244 4.85 5.19 2.40
N LEU A 245 4.29 4.78 1.26
CA LEU A 245 3.58 5.70 0.36
C LEU A 245 2.37 6.34 1.05
N GLY A 246 1.54 5.55 1.72
CA GLY A 246 0.38 6.04 2.46
C GLY A 246 0.74 7.09 3.52
N VAL A 247 1.84 6.88 4.25
CA VAL A 247 2.36 7.86 5.21
C VAL A 247 2.89 9.10 4.50
N ALA A 248 3.73 8.92 3.47
CA ALA A 248 4.39 10.02 2.76
C ALA A 248 3.40 11.00 2.10
N LEU A 249 2.26 10.51 1.61
CA LEU A 249 1.20 11.35 1.05
C LEU A 249 0.49 12.24 2.08
N ASN A 250 0.68 11.98 3.37
CA ASN A 250 -0.06 12.61 4.46
C ASN A 250 0.83 13.35 5.45
N THR A 251 2.12 13.53 5.14
CA THR A 251 3.07 14.29 5.96
C THR A 251 4.08 15.03 5.10
N LYS A 252 4.69 16.08 5.65
CA LYS A 252 5.85 16.77 5.06
C LYS A 252 7.19 16.24 5.57
N LYS A 253 7.18 15.46 6.67
CA LYS A 253 8.38 14.85 7.26
C LYS A 253 8.97 13.84 6.25
N LYS A 254 10.29 13.60 6.32
CA LYS A 254 10.94 12.58 5.49
C LYS A 254 10.49 11.19 5.92
N VAL A 255 10.16 10.35 4.94
CA VAL A 255 9.72 8.97 5.11
C VAL A 255 10.71 8.04 4.40
N TYR A 256 11.32 7.15 5.17
CA TYR A 256 12.20 6.10 4.67
C TYR A 256 11.49 4.77 4.74
N VAL A 257 11.53 4.00 3.66
CA VAL A 257 11.05 2.62 3.65
C VAL A 257 12.25 1.71 3.55
N ILE A 258 12.41 0.78 4.48
CA ILE A 258 13.37 -0.32 4.36
C ILE A 258 12.59 -1.51 3.82
N ASP A 259 12.79 -1.83 2.54
CA ASP A 259 12.12 -2.94 1.86
C ASP A 259 13.14 -3.95 1.31
N GLY A 260 12.73 -5.21 1.23
CA GLY A 260 13.58 -6.28 0.68
C GLY A 260 13.25 -6.57 -0.77
N ASP A 261 14.22 -7.06 -1.52
CA ASP A 261 14.03 -7.58 -2.89
C ASP A 261 12.85 -8.56 -2.98
N GLY A 262 12.81 -9.58 -2.13
CA GLY A 262 11.71 -10.56 -2.13
C GLY A 262 10.34 -9.94 -1.87
N SER A 263 10.28 -8.89 -1.03
CA SER A 263 9.04 -8.19 -0.70
C SER A 263 8.57 -7.30 -1.85
N LEU A 264 9.49 -6.54 -2.45
CA LEU A 264 9.22 -5.75 -3.66
C LEU A 264 8.75 -6.63 -4.82
N LEU A 265 9.31 -7.83 -4.96
CA LEU A 265 8.89 -8.81 -5.99
C LEU A 265 7.50 -9.39 -5.77
N MET A 266 6.98 -9.41 -4.54
CA MET A 266 5.61 -9.86 -4.27
C MET A 266 4.56 -8.82 -4.66
N ASN A 267 4.91 -7.54 -4.64
CA ASN A 267 4.00 -6.46 -5.01
C ASN A 267 4.67 -5.34 -5.84
N PRO A 268 5.24 -5.66 -7.01
CA PRO A 268 6.00 -4.70 -7.80
C PRO A 268 5.10 -3.62 -8.41
N GLY A 269 3.82 -3.92 -8.63
CA GLY A 269 2.82 -2.97 -9.14
C GLY A 269 2.68 -1.72 -8.27
N ALA A 270 2.97 -1.82 -6.96
CA ALA A 270 2.99 -0.66 -6.07
C ALA A 270 3.99 0.43 -6.49
N LEU A 271 5.07 0.06 -7.18
CA LEU A 271 6.03 1.04 -7.71
C LEU A 271 5.41 1.91 -8.82
N ALA A 272 4.42 1.40 -9.56
CA ALA A 272 3.65 2.21 -10.52
C ALA A 272 2.84 3.29 -9.80
N THR A 273 2.16 2.92 -8.71
CA THR A 273 1.42 3.86 -7.86
C THR A 273 2.36 4.89 -7.25
N VAL A 274 3.50 4.46 -6.70
CA VAL A 274 4.56 5.36 -6.21
C VAL A 274 5.03 6.34 -7.29
N ALA A 275 5.22 5.89 -8.54
CA ALA A 275 5.69 6.74 -9.62
C ALA A 275 4.64 7.78 -10.07
N VAL A 276 3.36 7.44 -10.00
CA VAL A 276 2.25 8.37 -10.33
C VAL A 276 2.17 9.50 -9.30
N PHE A 277 2.24 9.18 -8.01
CA PHE A 277 2.13 10.18 -6.94
C PHE A 277 3.45 10.91 -6.65
N ASN A 278 4.57 10.22 -6.81
CA ASN A 278 5.93 10.75 -6.75
C ASN A 278 6.24 11.70 -5.56
N PRO A 279 5.90 11.35 -4.30
CA PRO A 279 6.15 12.22 -3.16
C PRO A 279 7.65 12.49 -2.94
N SER A 280 8.02 13.77 -2.83
CA SER A 280 9.44 14.19 -2.69
C SER A 280 10.06 13.84 -1.34
N ASN A 281 9.24 13.54 -0.33
CA ASN A 281 9.66 13.15 1.00
C ASN A 281 9.82 11.62 1.16
N LEU A 282 9.57 10.82 0.13
CA LEU A 282 9.67 9.35 0.19
C LEU A 282 11.01 8.86 -0.36
N THR A 283 11.74 8.07 0.46
CA THR A 283 12.91 7.30 0.04
C THR A 283 12.68 5.82 0.27
N ILE A 284 12.76 5.01 -0.79
CA ILE A 284 12.69 3.55 -0.73
C ILE A 284 14.12 3.00 -0.75
N LEU A 285 14.52 2.35 0.34
CA LEU A 285 15.77 1.62 0.51
C LEU A 285 15.49 0.15 0.17
N ALA A 286 15.69 -0.20 -1.10
CA ALA A 286 15.53 -1.56 -1.59
C ALA A 286 16.81 -2.36 -1.30
N ILE A 287 16.80 -3.09 -0.20
CA ILE A 287 17.92 -3.94 0.23
C ILE A 287 17.81 -5.27 -0.49
N ASP A 288 18.67 -5.46 -1.48
CA ASP A 288 18.71 -6.65 -2.32
C ASP A 288 19.88 -7.53 -1.91
N ASN A 289 19.58 -8.63 -1.22
CA ASN A 289 20.54 -9.68 -0.89
C ASN A 289 20.35 -10.94 -1.74
N ALA A 290 19.49 -10.86 -2.74
CA ALA A 290 19.11 -11.94 -3.63
C ALA A 290 18.56 -13.20 -2.91
N ALA A 291 17.98 -13.04 -1.72
CA ALA A 291 17.60 -14.17 -0.88
C ALA A 291 16.41 -13.90 0.07
N TYR A 292 15.52 -14.88 0.20
CA TYR A 292 14.50 -14.92 1.25
C TYR A 292 15.14 -15.24 2.61
N GLY A 293 15.75 -14.23 3.23
CA GLY A 293 16.57 -14.41 4.43
C GLY A 293 15.85 -14.99 5.63
N SER A 294 14.54 -14.74 5.77
CA SER A 294 13.74 -15.22 6.91
C SER A 294 13.35 -16.69 6.83
N THR A 295 13.43 -17.32 5.65
CA THR A 295 12.94 -18.70 5.40
C THR A 295 14.06 -19.70 5.09
N GLY A 296 15.32 -19.28 5.12
CA GLY A 296 16.48 -20.14 4.84
C GLY A 296 17.34 -19.70 3.65
N ASN A 297 17.26 -18.43 3.23
CA ASN A 297 18.06 -17.87 2.12
C ASN A 297 17.82 -18.52 0.76
N GLN A 298 16.59 -18.97 0.47
CA GLN A 298 16.22 -19.39 -0.88
C GLN A 298 16.42 -18.20 -1.84
N PRO A 299 17.01 -18.41 -3.03
CA PRO A 299 17.28 -17.33 -3.95
C PRO A 299 16.00 -16.64 -4.41
N THR A 300 16.03 -15.32 -4.49
CA THR A 300 14.96 -14.54 -5.14
C THR A 300 15.24 -14.42 -6.64
N HIS A 301 14.31 -13.83 -7.39
CA HIS A 301 14.48 -13.61 -8.82
C HIS A 301 15.57 -12.58 -9.17
N THR A 302 16.03 -11.78 -8.19
CA THR A 302 17.19 -10.86 -8.38
C THR A 302 18.52 -11.60 -8.37
N ALA A 303 18.58 -12.84 -7.86
CA ALA A 303 19.76 -13.70 -7.94
C ALA A 303 20.11 -14.10 -9.39
N VAL A 304 19.13 -14.05 -10.29
CA VAL A 304 19.23 -14.59 -11.64
C VAL A 304 19.13 -13.49 -12.70
N SER A 305 18.03 -12.75 -12.73
CA SER A 305 17.72 -11.88 -13.88
C SER A 305 17.06 -10.55 -13.55
N THR A 306 16.35 -10.44 -12.42
CA THR A 306 15.56 -9.23 -12.14
C THR A 306 16.44 -8.11 -11.63
N ASP A 307 16.51 -6.99 -12.35
CA ASP A 307 17.12 -5.76 -11.86
C ASP A 307 16.03 -4.81 -11.33
N LEU A 308 15.96 -4.65 -10.00
CA LEU A 308 14.98 -3.79 -9.35
C LEU A 308 15.10 -2.30 -9.73
N SER A 309 16.29 -1.82 -10.09
CA SER A 309 16.49 -0.45 -10.58
C SER A 309 15.86 -0.28 -11.96
N LEU A 310 15.97 -1.28 -12.83
CA LEU A 310 15.29 -1.26 -14.12
C LEU A 310 13.77 -1.42 -13.98
N VAL A 311 13.31 -2.28 -13.06
CA VAL A 311 11.88 -2.42 -12.75
C VAL A 311 11.30 -1.10 -12.25
N ALA A 312 11.94 -0.46 -11.26
CA ALA A 312 11.51 0.85 -10.75
C ALA A 312 11.49 1.93 -11.85
N ARG A 313 12.51 1.93 -12.74
CA ARG A 313 12.57 2.84 -13.89
C ARG A 313 11.44 2.59 -14.87
N GLY A 314 11.14 1.32 -15.16
CA GLY A 314 10.06 0.91 -16.06
C GLY A 314 8.67 1.33 -15.56
N PHE A 315 8.49 1.37 -14.24
CA PHE A 315 7.28 1.92 -13.61
C PHE A 315 7.25 3.46 -13.57
N GLY A 316 8.36 4.14 -13.87
CA GLY A 316 8.42 5.59 -14.03
C GLY A 316 9.14 6.34 -12.91
N ILE A 317 9.72 5.65 -11.92
CA ILE A 317 10.56 6.29 -10.90
C ILE A 317 11.85 6.79 -11.56
N ARG A 318 12.20 8.06 -11.34
CA ARG A 318 13.33 8.71 -12.03
C ARG A 318 14.62 8.76 -11.20
N ASN A 319 14.51 9.02 -9.89
CA ASN A 319 15.66 9.16 -9.00
C ASN A 319 16.08 7.79 -8.47
N ILE A 320 16.88 7.08 -9.26
CA ILE A 320 17.31 5.71 -8.97
C ILE A 320 18.82 5.65 -8.78
N TYR A 321 19.23 5.07 -7.65
CA TYR A 321 20.64 4.91 -7.28
C TYR A 321 20.91 3.45 -6.97
N THR A 322 21.66 2.75 -7.82
CA THR A 322 22.17 1.41 -7.50
C THR A 322 23.54 1.53 -6.83
N VAL A 323 23.67 1.00 -5.62
CA VAL A 323 24.85 1.19 -4.75
C VAL A 323 25.26 -0.12 -4.08
N SER A 324 26.52 -0.23 -3.68
CA SER A 324 27.02 -1.40 -2.94
C SER A 324 28.19 -1.11 -1.97
N SER A 325 28.78 0.08 -2.06
CA SER A 325 29.86 0.56 -1.17
C SER A 325 29.33 1.55 -0.14
N LYS A 326 30.02 1.68 1.00
CA LYS A 326 29.64 2.64 2.05
C LYS A 326 29.55 4.06 1.50
N ASN A 327 30.57 4.49 0.73
CA ASN A 327 30.62 5.84 0.16
C ASN A 327 29.49 6.09 -0.85
N ASP A 328 29.15 5.10 -1.69
CA ASP A 328 28.04 5.24 -2.63
C ASP A 328 26.68 5.30 -1.92
N ILE A 329 26.50 4.50 -0.86
CA ILE A 329 25.29 4.51 -0.03
C ILE A 329 25.10 5.89 0.60
N LEU A 330 26.13 6.42 1.27
CA LEU A 330 26.08 7.74 1.92
C LEU A 330 25.78 8.84 0.90
N ARG A 331 26.47 8.84 -0.25
CA ARG A 331 26.21 9.80 -1.33
C ARG A 331 24.76 9.74 -1.82
N ALA A 332 24.18 8.55 -1.98
CA ALA A 332 22.80 8.40 -2.40
C ALA A 332 21.80 8.90 -1.34
N MET A 333 22.11 8.71 -0.04
CA MET A 333 21.33 9.25 1.06
C MET A 333 21.35 10.79 1.06
N GLU A 334 22.51 11.40 0.87
CA GLU A 334 22.74 12.86 0.87
C GLU A 334 22.17 13.57 -0.37
N THR A 335 22.13 12.89 -1.52
CA THR A 335 21.71 13.54 -2.79
C THR A 335 20.29 14.10 -2.70
N GLU A 336 20.14 15.41 -2.82
CA GLU A 336 18.82 16.05 -2.89
C GLU A 336 18.18 15.91 -4.28
N GLN A 337 16.86 15.82 -4.30
CA GLN A 337 16.08 15.52 -5.50
C GLN A 337 14.62 15.96 -5.33
N ARG A 338 13.92 16.17 -6.44
CA ARG A 338 12.45 16.25 -6.45
C ARG A 338 11.87 14.88 -6.79
N GLY A 339 10.79 14.51 -6.12
CA GLY A 339 10.12 13.22 -6.27
C GLY A 339 10.74 12.09 -5.47
N THR A 340 10.12 10.92 -5.59
CA THR A 340 10.51 9.72 -4.84
C THR A 340 11.94 9.32 -5.19
N LYS A 341 12.71 8.96 -4.16
CA LYS A 341 14.05 8.39 -4.28
C LYS A 341 14.00 6.87 -4.12
N PHE A 342 14.58 6.11 -5.04
CA PHE A 342 14.72 4.66 -4.96
C PHE A 342 16.21 4.30 -4.92
N ILE A 343 16.68 3.82 -3.78
CA ILE A 343 18.07 3.40 -3.58
C ILE A 343 18.09 1.88 -3.55
N HIS A 344 18.63 1.29 -4.62
CA HIS A 344 18.83 -0.15 -4.76
C HIS A 344 20.20 -0.52 -4.18
N ILE A 345 20.20 -1.15 -3.01
CA ILE A 345 21.40 -1.47 -2.24
C ILE A 345 21.72 -2.95 -2.39
N ILE A 346 22.78 -3.27 -3.14
CA ILE A 346 23.24 -4.65 -3.33
C ILE A 346 24.02 -5.10 -2.10
N THR A 347 23.55 -6.16 -1.47
CA THR A 347 24.05 -6.70 -0.19
C THR A 347 24.32 -8.19 -0.26
N LYS A 348 25.05 -8.70 0.74
CA LYS A 348 25.26 -10.14 0.95
C LYS A 348 24.06 -10.72 1.69
N PRO A 349 23.67 -11.98 1.42
CA PRO A 349 22.75 -12.69 2.29
C PRO A 349 23.31 -12.80 3.71
N GLY A 350 22.43 -12.89 4.69
CA GLY A 350 22.79 -12.95 6.10
C GLY A 350 21.84 -12.16 6.98
N ASN A 351 21.58 -12.73 8.16
CA ASN A 351 20.79 -12.13 9.23
C ASN A 351 21.67 -11.98 10.46
N ALA A 352 21.56 -10.86 11.16
CA ALA A 352 22.14 -10.76 12.49
C ALA A 352 21.32 -11.57 13.50
N ILE A 353 21.98 -12.14 14.50
CA ILE A 353 21.33 -12.78 15.63
C ILE A 353 20.97 -11.68 16.62
N VAL A 354 19.71 -11.25 16.59
CA VAL A 354 19.18 -10.19 17.46
C VAL A 354 17.88 -10.65 18.14
N PRO A 355 17.54 -10.12 19.32
CA PRO A 355 16.29 -10.45 19.99
C PRO A 355 15.04 -10.11 19.17
N ASN A 356 13.93 -10.74 19.53
CA ASN A 356 12.62 -10.32 19.02
C ASN A 356 12.24 -8.94 19.55
N ILE A 357 11.42 -8.22 18.78
CA ILE A 357 10.83 -6.95 19.22
C ILE A 357 9.88 -7.25 20.40
N PRO A 358 10.08 -6.65 21.58
CA PRO A 358 9.27 -6.93 22.77
C PRO A 358 7.94 -6.15 22.78
N LEU A 359 7.57 -5.54 21.66
CA LEU A 359 6.37 -4.71 21.50
C LEU A 359 5.28 -5.48 20.76
N THR A 360 4.06 -5.31 21.22
CA THR A 360 2.85 -5.75 20.51
C THR A 360 2.58 -4.85 19.29
N ALA A 361 1.75 -5.34 18.36
CA ALA A 361 1.33 -4.56 17.18
C ALA A 361 0.69 -3.22 17.57
N ASN A 362 -0.18 -3.22 18.58
CA ASN A 362 -0.84 -2.00 19.05
C ASN A 362 0.14 -1.02 19.69
N GLN A 363 1.09 -1.48 20.50
CA GLN A 363 2.15 -0.60 21.03
C GLN A 363 2.99 0.05 19.93
N ILE A 364 3.33 -0.71 18.88
CA ILE A 364 4.05 -0.17 17.71
C ILE A 364 3.21 0.87 16.99
N LYS A 365 1.93 0.57 16.69
CA LYS A 365 1.01 1.50 16.04
C LYS A 365 0.86 2.77 16.84
N ASP A 366 0.50 2.66 18.12
CA ASP A 366 0.12 3.81 18.94
C ASP A 366 1.31 4.76 19.13
N ALA A 367 2.50 4.22 19.41
CA ALA A 367 3.73 5.00 19.49
C ALA A 367 4.07 5.69 18.16
N PHE A 368 3.92 4.98 17.04
CA PHE A 368 4.18 5.53 15.72
C PHE A 368 3.20 6.63 15.34
N THR A 369 1.89 6.37 15.44
CA THR A 369 0.84 7.34 15.15
C THR A 369 0.98 8.59 16.01
N GLU A 370 1.29 8.46 17.30
CA GLU A 370 1.53 9.62 18.16
C GLU A 370 2.75 10.43 17.71
N ALA A 371 3.88 9.76 17.43
CA ALA A 371 5.12 10.45 17.07
C ALA A 371 5.09 11.15 15.70
N ILE A 372 4.26 10.67 14.76
CA ILE A 372 4.19 11.24 13.41
C ILE A 372 3.08 12.28 13.23
N LYS A 373 2.18 12.47 14.21
CA LYS A 373 1.21 13.56 14.21
C LYS A 373 1.93 14.89 13.93
N THR A 374 1.30 15.69 13.07
CA THR A 374 1.75 17.02 12.65
C THR A 374 1.07 18.08 13.48
#